data_AF-A0A352QN46-F1
#
_entry.id   AF-A0A352QN46-F1
#
_cell.length_a   1.000
_cell.length_b   1.000
_cell.length_c   1.000
_cell.angle_alpha   90.00
_cell.angle_beta   90.00
_cell.angle_gamma   90.00
#
_symmetry.space_group_name_H-M   'P 1'
#
loop_
_entity.id
_entity.type
_entity.pdbx_description
1 polymer ?
#
loop_
_entity_poly.entity_id
_entity_poly.type
_entity_poly.pdbx_seq_one_letter_code
_entity_poly.pdbx_strand_id
1 'polypeptide(L)'
;SALGMTGIIGTAGVTLFPFIMPSSSMPQASLTVWDAVSSHLTLGIMFWATVIFMPLIVAYTSWAYRVMRGKVTAAYVRENSHSAY
;
A
#
# COMPACT_ATOMS: atom_id res chain seq x y z
N SER A 1 14.42 -4.57 4.96
CA SER A 1 14.61 -3.87 3.69
C SER A 1 13.32 -3.85 2.90
N ALA A 2 12.95 -2.71 2.31
CA ALA A 2 11.71 -2.58 1.53
C ALA A 2 11.65 -3.57 0.34
N LEU A 3 12.78 -3.75 -0.35
CA LEU A 3 12.89 -4.67 -1.50
C LEU A 3 12.53 -6.12 -1.17
N GLY A 4 12.94 -6.62 0.00
CA GLY A 4 12.62 -7.99 0.42
C GLY A 4 11.13 -8.19 0.67
N MET A 5 10.46 -7.20 1.27
CA MET A 5 9.01 -7.24 1.50
C MET A 5 8.25 -7.21 0.17
N THR A 6 8.66 -6.35 -0.78
CA THR A 6 8.09 -6.32 -2.13
C THR A 6 8.25 -7.66 -2.84
N GLY A 7 9.41 -8.31 -2.72
CA GLY A 7 9.65 -9.62 -3.33
C GLY A 7 8.76 -10.73 -2.78
N ILE A 8 8.57 -10.77 -1.45
CA ILE A 8 7.70 -11.76 -0.80
C ILE A 8 6.24 -11.57 -1.23
N ILE A 9 5.73 -10.33 -1.17
CA ILE A 9 4.35 -10.01 -1.57
C ILE A 9 4.14 -10.27 -3.06
N GLY A 10 5.10 -9.89 -3.90
CA GLY A 10 5.05 -10.10 -5.35
C GLY A 10 5.03 -11.59 -5.71
N THR A 11 5.86 -12.41 -5.05
CA THR A 11 5.87 -13.87 -5.27
C THR A 11 4.53 -14.49 -4.94
N ALA A 12 3.93 -14.14 -3.79
CA ALA A 12 2.60 -14.60 -3.42
C ALA A 12 1.54 -14.23 -4.48
N GLY A 13 1.55 -12.97 -4.95
CA GLY A 13 0.64 -12.51 -5.99
C GLY A 13 0.79 -13.26 -7.32
N VAL A 14 2.03 -13.49 -7.77
CA VAL A 14 2.31 -14.24 -9.01
C VAL A 14 1.89 -15.70 -8.88
N THR A 15 2.11 -16.33 -7.73
CA THR A 15 1.73 -17.74 -7.53
C THR A 15 0.22 -17.97 -7.49
N LEU A 16 -0.55 -16.98 -7.03
CA LEU A 16 -1.99 -17.09 -6.90
C LEU A 16 -2.73 -16.73 -8.19
N PHE A 17 -2.11 -15.97 -9.11
CA PHE A 17 -2.73 -15.58 -10.37
C PHE A 17 -3.19 -16.82 -11.19
N PRO A 18 -4.46 -16.91 -11.65
CA PRO A 18 -5.48 -15.85 -11.70
C PRO A 18 -6.48 -15.83 -10.52
N PHE A 19 -6.26 -16.65 -9.48
CA PHE A 19 -7.13 -16.74 -8.31
C PHE A 19 -6.76 -15.71 -7.24
N ILE A 20 -7.76 -15.02 -6.69
CA ILE A 20 -7.59 -14.17 -5.51
C ILE A 20 -7.93 -14.95 -4.24
N MET A 21 -8.94 -15.83 -4.32
CA MET A 21 -9.32 -16.71 -3.22
C MET A 21 -9.82 -18.05 -3.79
N PRO A 22 -9.02 -19.13 -3.73
CA PRO A 22 -9.47 -20.45 -4.15
C PRO A 22 -10.44 -21.03 -3.10
N SER A 23 -11.59 -21.53 -3.55
CA SER A 23 -12.56 -22.20 -2.67
C SER A 23 -12.19 -23.68 -2.54
N SER A 24 -12.05 -24.17 -1.29
CA SER A 24 -11.70 -25.57 -1.02
C SER A 24 -12.90 -26.53 -1.07
N SER A 25 -14.13 -26.02 -0.89
CA SER A 25 -15.36 -26.82 -0.83
C SER A 25 -16.16 -26.82 -2.14
N MET A 26 -16.06 -25.76 -2.95
CA MET A 26 -16.73 -25.63 -4.25
C MET A 26 -15.78 -25.00 -5.27
N PRO A 27 -15.05 -25.81 -6.07
CA PRO A 27 -14.04 -25.31 -7.02
C PRO A 27 -14.55 -24.27 -8.02
N GLN A 28 -15.85 -24.31 -8.35
CA GLN A 28 -16.50 -23.37 -9.28
C GLN A 28 -16.85 -22.01 -8.67
N ALA A 29 -16.81 -21.85 -7.35
CA ALA A 29 -17.02 -20.57 -6.68
C ALA A 29 -15.68 -19.86 -6.37
N SER A 30 -14.59 -20.27 -7.02
CA SER A 30 -13.28 -19.65 -6.82
C SER A 30 -13.29 -18.23 -7.37
N LEU A 31 -12.91 -17.26 -6.54
CA LEU A 31 -12.88 -15.85 -6.92
C LEU A 31 -11.64 -15.61 -7.78
N THR A 32 -11.85 -15.51 -9.09
CA THR A 32 -10.81 -15.16 -10.06
C THR A 32 -10.71 -13.66 -10.23
N VAL A 33 -9.59 -13.17 -10.76
CA VAL A 33 -9.40 -11.75 -11.13
C VAL A 33 -10.44 -11.27 -12.16
N TRP A 34 -11.10 -12.18 -12.86
CA TRP A 34 -12.07 -11.87 -13.91
C TRP A 34 -13.49 -11.73 -13.38
N ASP A 35 -13.85 -12.52 -12.37
CA ASP A 35 -15.21 -12.52 -11.80
C ASP A 35 -15.32 -11.65 -10.55
N ALA A 36 -14.20 -11.34 -9.89
CA ALA A 36 -14.17 -10.57 -8.64
C ALA A 36 -14.03 -9.05 -8.84
N VAL A 37 -14.07 -8.55 -10.08
CA VAL A 37 -13.94 -7.12 -10.38
C VAL A 37 -15.29 -6.42 -10.37
N SER A 38 -15.31 -5.20 -9.81
CA SER A 38 -16.46 -4.30 -9.88
C SER A 38 -16.84 -3.96 -11.34
N SER A 39 -18.04 -3.41 -11.53
CA SER A 39 -18.50 -2.96 -12.85
C SER A 39 -17.47 -2.01 -13.53
N HIS A 40 -17.44 -2.04 -14.87
CA HIS A 40 -16.46 -1.28 -15.66
C HIS A 40 -16.48 0.24 -15.36
N LEU A 41 -17.66 0.80 -15.05
CA LEU A 41 -17.81 2.20 -14.68
C LEU A 41 -17.12 2.51 -13.34
N THR A 42 -17.41 1.73 -12.29
CA THR A 42 -16.82 1.94 -10.97
C THR A 42 -15.32 1.70 -10.99
N LEU A 43 -14.85 0.66 -11.69
CA LEU A 43 -13.43 0.37 -11.86
C LEU A 43 -12.69 1.53 -12.55
N GLY A 44 -13.27 2.09 -13.62
CA GLY A 44 -12.71 3.23 -14.33
C GLY A 44 -12.61 4.49 -13.45
N ILE A 45 -13.63 4.77 -12.64
CA ILE A 45 -13.62 5.90 -11.70
C ILE A 45 -12.50 5.72 -10.66
N MET A 46 -12.40 4.53 -10.03
CA MET A 46 -11.37 4.25 -9.03
C MET A 46 -9.96 4.26 -9.62
N PHE A 47 -9.79 3.85 -10.88
CA PHE A 47 -8.52 3.96 -11.58
C PHE A 47 -8.07 5.42 -11.71
N TRP A 48 -8.93 6.30 -12.24
CA TRP A 48 -8.61 7.72 -12.37
C TRP A 48 -8.38 8.40 -11.03
N ALA A 49 -9.19 8.06 -10.02
CA ALA A 49 -8.98 8.54 -8.66
C ALA A 49 -7.59 8.14 -8.13
N THR A 50 -7.21 6.86 -8.27
CA THR A 50 -5.90 6.36 -7.81
C THR A 50 -4.76 7.03 -8.55
N VAL A 51 -4.87 7.20 -9.89
CA VAL A 51 -3.85 7.87 -10.71
C VAL A 51 -3.57 9.30 -10.25
N ILE A 52 -4.58 10.02 -9.72
CA ILE A 52 -4.42 11.40 -9.24
C ILE A 52 -4.00 11.44 -7.77
N PHE A 53 -4.71 10.72 -6.89
CA PHE A 53 -4.51 10.82 -5.45
C PHE A 53 -3.24 10.11 -4.97
N MET A 54 -2.89 8.95 -5.55
CA MET A 54 -1.72 8.18 -5.12
C MET A 54 -0.41 8.98 -5.26
N PRO A 55 -0.08 9.61 -6.41
CA PRO A 55 1.14 10.41 -6.51
C PRO A 55 1.10 11.65 -5.62
N LEU A 56 -0.07 12.28 -5.44
CA LEU A 56 -0.24 13.42 -4.53
C LEU A 56 0.11 13.04 -3.09
N ILE A 57 -0.42 11.90 -2.61
CA ILE A 57 -0.15 11.39 -1.27
C ILE A 57 1.35 11.12 -1.10
N VAL A 58 1.97 10.42 -2.05
CA VAL A 58 3.41 10.12 -1.98
C VAL A 58 4.26 11.39 -1.99
N ALA A 59 3.90 12.40 -2.78
CA ALA A 59 4.61 13.68 -2.80
C ALA A 59 4.51 14.39 -1.45
N TYR A 60 3.32 14.47 -0.85
CA TYR A 60 3.10 15.06 0.46
C TYR A 60 3.87 14.32 1.56
N THR A 61 3.76 12.99 1.60
CA THR A 61 4.48 12.15 2.56
C THR A 61 6.00 12.31 2.40
N SER A 62 6.51 12.32 1.16
CA SER A 62 7.93 12.53 0.89
C SER A 62 8.42 13.90 1.37
N TRP A 63 7.61 14.95 1.18
CA TRP A 63 7.90 16.28 1.72
C TRP A 63 7.92 16.29 3.24
N ALA A 64 6.94 15.65 3.89
CA ALA A 64 6.89 15.56 5.35
C ALA A 64 8.13 14.85 5.93
N TYR A 65 8.54 13.72 5.34
CA TYR A 65 9.79 13.04 5.70
C TYR A 65 11.02 13.91 5.46
N ARG A 66 11.02 14.75 4.42
CA ARG A 66 12.09 15.71 4.16
C ARG A 66 12.15 16.80 5.22
N VAL A 67 11.01 17.29 5.68
CA VAL A 67 10.90 18.33 6.73
C VAL A 67 11.34 17.79 8.09
N MET A 68 10.91 16.58 8.44
CA MET A 68 11.29 15.92 9.71
C MET A 68 12.72 15.36 9.69
N ARG A 69 13.46 15.54 8.58
CA ARG A 69 14.83 15.06 8.44
C ARG A 69 15.76 15.88 9.32
N GLY A 70 16.01 15.39 10.53
CA GLY A 70 16.97 15.94 11.49
C GLY A 70 17.51 14.84 12.40
N LYS A 71 18.68 15.05 13.01
CA LYS A 71 19.23 14.10 13.97
C LYS A 71 18.50 14.28 15.31
N VAL A 72 17.71 13.28 15.70
CA VAL A 72 17.14 13.22 17.05
C VAL A 72 18.26 12.77 18.00
N THR A 73 18.97 13.73 18.58
CA THR A 73 20.04 13.47 19.57
C THR A 73 19.43 13.41 20.97
N ALA A 74 20.02 12.64 21.89
CA ALA A 74 19.56 12.56 23.28
C ALA A 74 19.45 13.94 23.98
N ALA A 75 20.31 14.90 23.61
CA ALA A 75 20.21 16.29 24.05
C ALA A 75 18.92 16.98 23.56
N TYR A 76 18.54 16.78 22.30
CA TYR A 76 17.32 17.36 21.69
C TYR A 76 16.04 16.84 22.36
N VAL A 77 16.02 15.54 22.70
CA VAL A 77 14.89 14.90 23.41
C VAL A 77 14.79 15.37 24.85
N ARG A 78 15.93 15.59 25.52
CA ARG A 78 15.99 16.04 26.91
C ARG A 78 15.62 17.53 27.06
N GLU A 79 15.83 18.32 26.03
CA GLU A 79 15.47 19.75 25.98
C GLU A 79 14.00 19.97 25.54
N ASN A 80 13.41 19.02 24.81
CA ASN A 80 12.01 19.06 24.33
C ASN A 80 11.12 17.98 24.99
N SER A 81 11.35 17.64 26.25
CA SER A 81 10.68 16.52 26.93
C SER A 81 9.15 16.66 27.06
N HIS A 82 8.61 17.87 26.96
CA HIS A 82 7.18 18.16 27.09
C HIS A 82 6.44 18.34 25.74
N SER A 83 7.15 18.48 24.62
CA SER A 83 6.56 18.69 23.28
C SER A 83 6.85 17.55 22.30
N ALA A 84 7.64 16.55 22.72
CA ALA A 84 8.07 15.43 21.89
C ALA A 84 7.10 14.22 21.88
N TYR A 85 5.99 14.30 22.61
CA TYR A 85 4.91 13.30 22.67
C TYR A 85 3.57 13.96 22.36
#